data_AF-A0A1Q3LD07-F1
#
_entry.id   AF-A0A1Q3LD07-F1
#
_cell.length_a   1.000
_cell.length_b   1.000
_cell.length_c   1.000
_cell.angle_alpha   90.00
_cell.angle_beta   90.00
_cell.angle_gamma   90.00
#
_symmetry.space_group_name_H-M   'P 1'
#
loop_
_entity.id
_entity.type
_entity.pdbx_description
1 polymer ?
#
loop_
_entity_poly.entity_id
_entity_poly.type
_entity_poly.pdbx_seq_one_letter_code
_entity_poly.pdbx_strand_id
1 'polypeptide(L)'
;MTTNEKNNNPLGEVFGFPIINETVKAKRYRDKKLCPFNNKVPNCTKDKANDPLGVCSVFHNNNPVITCPTRFREDWLIIENAAKFAFDEKTKWTSLSEIRLLDKNGQSAGNIDFVLVAYNDKGQLIDFASLEVQGVYISGNLRNPFDSYINKPSNKFTWTAGYNSPKPDYLSSSRKRLIPQMLYKGGIFQTWKKKQTVALQKSFFDTLPSLPTV
;
A
#
# COMPACT_ATOMS: atom_id res chain seq x y z
N MET A 1 32.17 3.91 12.45
CA MET A 1 31.30 4.35 13.56
C MET A 1 29.99 4.85 12.96
N THR A 2 29.02 3.97 12.77
CA THR A 2 27.69 4.34 12.28
C THR A 2 26.89 4.87 13.46
N THR A 3 26.73 6.19 13.53
CA THR A 3 25.77 6.81 14.43
C THR A 3 24.37 6.30 14.05
N ASN A 4 23.87 5.33 14.81
CA ASN A 4 22.46 4.93 14.78
C ASN A 4 21.64 6.12 15.30
N GLU A 5 21.42 7.14 14.47
CA GLU A 5 20.45 8.19 14.75
C GLU A 5 19.08 7.54 14.81
N LYS A 6 18.60 7.31 16.03
CA LYS A 6 17.26 6.79 16.27
C LYS A 6 16.28 7.86 15.79
N ASN A 7 15.36 7.51 14.89
CA ASN A 7 14.31 8.44 14.46
C ASN A 7 13.44 8.78 15.68
N ASN A 8 13.54 10.03 16.13
CA ASN A 8 12.83 10.54 17.30
C ASN A 8 11.36 10.92 17.00
N ASN A 9 10.79 10.40 15.92
CA ASN A 9 9.38 10.57 15.58
C ASN A 9 8.86 9.37 14.77
N PRO A 10 7.54 9.11 14.76
CA PRO A 10 6.97 7.97 14.06
C PRO A 10 6.68 8.22 12.57
N LEU A 11 6.82 9.43 12.06
CA LEU A 11 6.37 9.79 10.71
C LEU A 11 7.48 9.50 9.69
N GLY A 12 7.28 8.50 8.83
CA GLY A 12 8.17 8.25 7.70
C GLY A 12 7.94 9.27 6.61
N GLU A 13 6.72 9.26 6.07
CA GLU A 13 6.35 10.09 4.94
C GLU A 13 5.00 10.74 5.12
N VAL A 14 4.95 12.03 4.77
CA VAL A 14 3.77 12.87 4.87
C VAL A 14 3.46 13.45 3.49
N PHE A 15 2.27 13.13 2.98
CA PHE A 15 1.81 13.41 1.62
C PHE A 15 2.77 12.91 0.53
N GLY A 16 3.36 11.74 0.79
CA GLY A 16 4.25 11.02 -0.12
C GLY A 16 5.71 11.48 -0.15
N PHE A 17 6.10 12.35 0.77
CA PHE A 17 7.49 12.79 0.89
C PHE A 17 8.04 12.50 2.28
N PRO A 18 9.30 12.05 2.41
CA PRO A 18 9.99 11.97 3.69
C PRO A 18 9.88 13.30 4.44
N ILE A 19 9.68 13.28 5.75
CA ILE A 19 9.48 14.51 6.53
C ILE A 19 10.65 15.50 6.43
N ILE A 20 11.86 14.98 6.16
CA ILE A 20 13.08 15.75 5.95
C ILE A 20 13.13 16.46 4.59
N ASN A 21 12.28 16.09 3.64
CA ASN A 21 12.23 16.70 2.32
C ASN A 21 11.50 18.05 2.42
N GLU A 22 12.25 19.15 2.26
CA GLU A 22 11.75 20.53 2.34
C GLU A 22 11.70 21.23 0.97
N THR A 23 11.76 20.46 -0.13
CA THR A 23 11.62 21.01 -1.48
C THR A 23 10.29 21.73 -1.67
N VAL A 24 10.25 22.66 -2.64
CA VAL A 24 9.00 23.37 -3.02
C VAL A 24 7.88 22.40 -3.37
N LYS A 25 8.21 21.29 -4.04
CA LYS A 25 7.24 20.23 -4.37
C LYS A 25 6.69 19.57 -3.11
N ALA A 26 7.55 19.14 -2.18
CA ALA A 26 7.10 18.49 -0.95
C ALA A 26 6.23 19.41 -0.10
N LYS A 27 6.62 20.69 0.06
CA LYS A 27 5.83 21.72 0.76
C LYS A 27 4.45 21.90 0.11
N ARG A 28 4.41 22.11 -1.21
CA ARG A 28 3.15 22.23 -1.97
C ARG A 28 2.23 21.03 -1.77
N TYR A 29 2.76 19.81 -1.77
CA TYR A 29 1.95 18.60 -1.60
C TYR A 29 1.38 18.48 -0.20
N ARG A 30 2.12 18.89 0.84
CA ARG A 30 1.61 18.95 2.21
C ARG A 30 0.54 20.02 2.36
N ASP A 31 0.81 21.23 1.88
CA ASP A 31 -0.10 22.38 1.99
C ASP A 31 -1.43 22.13 1.27
N LYS A 32 -1.37 21.52 0.08
CA LYS A 32 -2.54 21.21 -0.74
C LYS A 32 -3.11 19.80 -0.50
N LYS A 33 -2.56 19.06 0.46
CA LYS A 33 -2.96 17.69 0.79
C LYS A 33 -2.98 16.74 -0.42
N LEU A 34 -2.02 16.89 -1.33
CA LEU A 34 -1.95 16.14 -2.60
C LEU A 34 -1.33 14.76 -2.41
N CYS A 35 -1.72 13.79 -3.24
CA CYS A 35 -1.15 12.47 -3.29
C CYS A 35 -0.33 12.29 -4.59
N PRO A 36 0.97 11.97 -4.51
CA PRO A 36 1.79 11.77 -5.71
C PRO A 36 1.65 10.40 -6.36
N PHE A 37 0.90 9.46 -5.75
CA PHE A 37 0.87 8.05 -6.14
C PHE A 37 -0.41 7.64 -6.87
N ASN A 38 -0.85 8.44 -7.86
CA ASN A 38 -1.99 8.10 -8.73
C ASN A 38 -3.25 7.69 -7.94
N ASN A 39 -3.62 8.53 -6.97
CA ASN A 39 -4.86 8.34 -6.23
C ASN A 39 -6.08 8.65 -7.12
N LYS A 40 -7.27 8.18 -6.71
CA LYS A 40 -8.52 8.37 -7.47
C LYS A 40 -8.82 9.85 -7.75
N VAL A 41 -8.41 10.72 -6.84
CA VAL A 41 -8.43 12.17 -6.96
C VAL A 41 -7.04 12.72 -6.66
N PRO A 42 -6.70 13.96 -7.06
CA PRO A 42 -5.38 14.52 -6.79
C PRO A 42 -5.00 14.56 -5.30
N ASN A 43 -5.99 14.63 -4.40
CA ASN A 43 -5.80 14.74 -2.96
C ASN A 43 -5.67 13.38 -2.25
N CYS A 44 -5.09 13.40 -1.06
CA CYS A 44 -5.13 12.25 -0.16
C CYS A 44 -6.58 11.98 0.28
N THR A 45 -6.97 10.71 0.30
CA THR A 45 -8.32 10.24 0.66
C THR A 45 -8.34 9.42 1.95
N LYS A 46 -7.21 9.32 2.67
CA LYS A 46 -7.09 8.52 3.90
C LYS A 46 -7.81 9.22 5.05
N ASP A 47 -8.66 8.49 5.76
CA ASP A 47 -9.50 8.96 6.87
C ASP A 47 -10.63 9.90 6.41
N LYS A 48 -10.47 11.23 6.49
CA LYS A 48 -11.56 12.19 6.20
C LYS A 48 -11.27 12.98 4.91
N ALA A 49 -12.31 13.31 4.15
CA ALA A 49 -12.16 14.03 2.88
C ALA A 49 -11.62 15.46 3.04
N ASN A 50 -12.08 16.20 4.04
CA ASN A 50 -11.65 17.57 4.34
C ASN A 50 -10.39 17.63 5.23
N ASP A 51 -10.15 16.57 5.99
CA ASP A 51 -8.99 16.45 6.89
C ASP A 51 -8.28 15.08 6.80
N PRO A 52 -7.65 14.80 5.65
CA PRO A 52 -7.04 13.50 5.42
C PRO A 52 -5.81 13.29 6.30
N LEU A 53 -5.66 12.07 6.80
CA LEU A 53 -4.46 11.61 7.50
C LEU A 53 -3.38 11.27 6.48
N GLY A 54 -2.62 12.27 6.07
CA GLY A 54 -1.62 12.21 4.99
C GLY A 54 -0.37 11.39 5.27
N VAL A 55 -0.38 10.45 6.23
CA VAL A 55 0.78 9.63 6.57
C VAL A 55 0.81 8.37 5.69
N CYS A 56 1.77 8.34 4.75
CA CYS A 56 1.96 7.24 3.80
C CYS A 56 2.77 6.09 4.40
N SER A 57 3.73 6.41 5.26
CA SER A 57 4.56 5.43 5.98
C SER A 57 4.93 5.93 7.38
N VAL A 58 5.18 4.98 8.29
CA VAL A 58 5.65 5.25 9.66
C VAL A 58 7.02 4.63 9.88
N PHE A 59 7.84 5.21 10.75
CA PHE A 59 9.10 4.60 11.12
C PHE A 59 8.89 3.47 12.14
N HIS A 60 9.57 2.35 11.91
CA HIS A 60 9.70 1.24 12.84
C HIS A 60 11.13 0.71 12.77
N ASN A 61 11.86 0.75 13.90
CA ASN A 61 13.28 0.42 13.95
C ASN A 61 14.09 1.14 12.85
N ASN A 62 13.89 2.46 12.73
CA ASN A 62 14.47 3.34 11.70
C ASN A 62 14.11 3.04 10.24
N ASN A 63 13.31 2.02 9.97
CA ASN A 63 12.87 1.68 8.63
C ASN A 63 11.46 2.23 8.36
N PRO A 64 11.19 2.83 7.19
CA PRO A 64 9.86 3.25 6.83
C PRO A 64 8.98 2.03 6.55
N VAL A 65 7.78 2.01 7.10
CA VAL A 65 6.76 0.97 6.92
C VAL A 65 5.54 1.58 6.26
N ILE A 66 5.17 1.09 5.08
CA ILE A 66 4.05 1.63 4.29
C ILE A 66 2.73 1.28 4.97
N THR A 67 1.92 2.31 5.23
CA THR A 67 0.59 2.18 5.88
C THR A 67 -0.55 2.64 4.97
N CYS A 68 -0.24 3.00 3.73
CA CYS A 68 -1.18 3.47 2.73
C CYS A 68 -1.07 2.60 1.48
N PRO A 69 -2.11 1.83 1.10
CA PRO A 69 -2.07 1.01 -0.12
C PRO A 69 -1.81 1.82 -1.40
N THR A 70 -2.33 3.05 -1.49
CA THR A 70 -2.08 3.95 -2.62
C THR A 70 -0.59 4.24 -2.84
N ARG A 71 0.24 4.19 -1.79
CA ARG A 71 1.70 4.38 -1.93
C ARG A 71 2.34 3.35 -2.86
N PHE A 72 1.83 2.12 -2.90
CA PHE A 72 2.39 1.07 -3.75
C PHE A 72 2.19 1.33 -5.27
N ARG A 73 1.39 2.34 -5.63
CA ARG A 73 1.17 2.75 -7.03
C ARG A 73 2.27 3.66 -7.58
N GLU A 74 3.31 3.92 -6.79
CA GLU A 74 4.52 4.63 -7.25
C GLU A 74 5.06 3.97 -8.51
N ASP A 75 5.09 4.74 -9.59
CA ASP A 75 5.51 4.36 -10.94
C ASP A 75 4.90 3.04 -11.46
N TRP A 76 3.76 2.62 -10.90
CA TRP A 76 3.10 1.35 -11.23
C TRP A 76 4.00 0.10 -11.13
N LEU A 77 5.08 0.17 -10.36
CA LEU A 77 6.08 -0.91 -10.26
C LEU A 77 5.46 -2.26 -9.83
N ILE A 78 4.47 -2.23 -8.94
CA ILE A 78 3.79 -3.45 -8.51
C ILE A 78 3.00 -4.10 -9.65
N ILE A 79 2.44 -3.29 -10.56
CA ILE A 79 1.62 -3.75 -11.69
C ILE A 79 2.54 -4.40 -12.73
N GLU A 80 3.64 -3.72 -13.06
CA GLU A 80 4.65 -4.24 -14.00
C GLU A 80 5.24 -5.57 -13.52
N ASN A 81 5.65 -5.64 -12.25
CA ASN A 81 6.21 -6.86 -11.67
C ASN A 81 5.20 -8.01 -11.62
N ALA A 82 3.95 -7.72 -11.27
CA ALA A 82 2.90 -8.72 -11.25
C ALA A 82 2.55 -9.21 -12.67
N ALA A 83 2.54 -8.33 -13.67
CA ALA A 83 2.33 -8.71 -15.07
C ALA A 83 3.47 -9.58 -15.60
N LYS A 84 4.73 -9.24 -15.28
CA LYS A 84 5.91 -10.04 -15.63
C LYS A 84 5.88 -11.44 -15.00
N PHE A 85 5.34 -11.58 -13.80
CA PHE A 85 5.12 -12.89 -13.17
C PHE A 85 3.95 -13.64 -13.80
N ALA A 86 2.88 -12.92 -14.14
CA ALA A 86 1.64 -13.51 -14.61
C ALA A 86 1.74 -14.03 -16.06
N PHE A 87 2.37 -13.27 -16.94
CA PHE A 87 2.35 -13.49 -18.39
C PHE A 87 3.76 -13.61 -19.00
N ASP A 88 3.83 -14.04 -20.25
CA ASP A 88 5.08 -14.06 -21.00
C ASP A 88 5.57 -12.64 -21.29
N GLU A 89 6.90 -12.45 -21.38
CA GLU A 89 7.55 -11.13 -21.49
C GLU A 89 7.04 -10.27 -22.66
N LYS A 90 6.64 -10.89 -23.77
CA LYS A 90 6.14 -10.19 -24.96
C LYS A 90 4.64 -9.91 -24.95
N THR A 91 3.94 -10.35 -23.91
CA THR A 91 2.48 -10.21 -23.81
C THR A 91 2.11 -8.74 -23.67
N LYS A 92 1.16 -8.27 -24.48
CA LYS A 92 0.54 -6.96 -24.27
C LYS A 92 -0.46 -7.05 -23.13
N TRP A 93 -0.35 -6.15 -22.16
CA TRP A 93 -1.19 -6.16 -20.99
C TRP A 93 -1.58 -4.75 -20.55
N THR A 94 -2.69 -4.67 -19.81
CA THR A 94 -3.08 -3.47 -19.04
C THR A 94 -3.62 -3.90 -17.68
N SER A 95 -3.98 -2.95 -16.82
CA SER A 95 -4.57 -3.21 -15.52
C SER A 95 -5.87 -2.45 -15.32
N LEU A 96 -6.81 -3.09 -14.63
CA LEU A 96 -8.06 -2.51 -14.19
C LEU A 96 -8.07 -2.46 -12.67
N SER A 97 -8.37 -1.30 -12.09
CA SER A 97 -8.46 -1.14 -10.63
C SER A 97 -9.87 -1.44 -10.10
N GLU A 98 -9.94 -2.05 -8.93
CA GLU A 98 -11.16 -2.28 -8.15
C GLU A 98 -12.26 -3.04 -8.92
N ILE A 99 -11.94 -4.28 -9.29
CA ILE A 99 -12.90 -5.16 -9.98
C ILE A 99 -13.74 -5.92 -8.96
N ARG A 100 -15.07 -5.81 -9.07
CA ARG A 100 -16.00 -6.55 -8.23
C ARG A 100 -16.09 -8.01 -8.66
N LEU A 101 -15.91 -8.91 -7.72
CA LEU A 101 -16.24 -10.33 -7.85
C LEU A 101 -17.71 -10.53 -7.52
N LEU A 102 -18.42 -11.22 -8.41
CA LEU A 102 -19.83 -11.56 -8.22
C LEU A 102 -19.97 -13.04 -7.88
N ASP A 103 -20.88 -13.35 -6.97
CA ASP A 103 -21.31 -14.72 -6.72
C ASP A 103 -22.30 -15.19 -7.82
N LYS A 104 -22.74 -16.44 -7.73
CA LYS A 104 -23.68 -17.04 -8.69
C LYS A 104 -25.03 -16.32 -8.79
N ASN A 105 -25.39 -15.52 -7.80
CA ASN A 105 -26.64 -14.76 -7.74
C ASN A 105 -26.44 -13.28 -8.12
N GLY A 106 -25.23 -12.89 -8.55
CA GLY A 106 -24.89 -11.51 -8.86
C GLY A 106 -24.63 -10.63 -7.62
N GLN A 107 -24.50 -11.20 -6.43
CA GLN A 107 -24.13 -10.47 -5.22
C GLN A 107 -22.62 -10.30 -5.10
N SER A 108 -22.16 -9.29 -4.36
CA SER A 108 -20.73 -9.04 -4.20
C SER A 108 -20.04 -10.13 -3.36
N ALA A 109 -19.14 -10.88 -3.98
CA ALA A 109 -18.22 -11.81 -3.31
C ALA A 109 -16.91 -11.13 -2.86
N GLY A 110 -16.78 -9.81 -3.07
CA GLY A 110 -15.61 -9.01 -2.72
C GLY A 110 -15.11 -8.22 -3.91
N ASN A 111 -14.01 -7.48 -3.72
CA ASN A 111 -13.35 -6.75 -4.80
C ASN A 111 -11.90 -7.19 -4.90
N ILE A 112 -11.36 -7.21 -6.11
CA ILE A 112 -9.93 -7.38 -6.39
C ILE A 112 -9.33 -5.98 -6.57
N ASP A 113 -8.22 -5.69 -5.91
CA ASP A 113 -7.59 -4.37 -6.01
C ASP A 113 -7.17 -4.03 -7.45
N PHE A 114 -6.53 -4.97 -8.14
CA PHE A 114 -6.18 -4.86 -9.55
C PHE A 114 -6.37 -6.19 -10.29
N VAL A 115 -6.91 -6.12 -11.50
CA VAL A 115 -6.91 -7.23 -12.45
C VAL A 115 -6.01 -6.85 -13.61
N LEU A 116 -4.97 -7.66 -13.81
CA LEU A 116 -4.10 -7.60 -14.97
C LEU A 116 -4.76 -8.36 -16.09
N VAL A 117 -4.84 -7.76 -17.27
CA VAL A 117 -5.47 -8.37 -18.45
C VAL A 117 -4.48 -8.43 -19.59
N ALA A 118 -4.30 -9.61 -20.16
CA ALA A 118 -3.49 -9.85 -21.35
C ALA A 118 -4.40 -9.83 -22.59
N TYR A 119 -3.94 -9.22 -23.67
CA TYR A 119 -4.67 -9.17 -24.93
C TYR A 119 -3.77 -9.39 -26.14
N ASN A 120 -4.35 -9.93 -27.21
CA ASN A 120 -3.64 -10.14 -28.47
C ASN A 120 -3.59 -8.85 -29.31
N ASP A 121 -2.96 -8.90 -30.49
CA ASP A 121 -2.83 -7.74 -31.40
C ASP A 121 -4.16 -7.19 -31.91
N LYS A 122 -5.25 -7.97 -31.82
CA LYS A 122 -6.61 -7.55 -32.17
C LYS A 122 -7.36 -6.94 -30.97
N GLY A 123 -6.72 -6.82 -29.81
CA GLY A 123 -7.32 -6.31 -28.58
C GLY A 123 -8.24 -7.32 -27.88
N GLN A 124 -8.21 -8.60 -28.27
CA GLN A 124 -9.03 -9.63 -27.63
C GLN A 124 -8.36 -10.10 -26.34
N LEU A 125 -9.13 -10.18 -25.25
CA LEU A 125 -8.67 -10.73 -23.98
C LEU A 125 -8.27 -12.20 -24.16
N ILE A 126 -7.04 -12.55 -23.75
CA ILE A 126 -6.52 -13.92 -23.82
C ILE A 126 -6.26 -14.52 -22.44
N ASP A 127 -5.90 -13.71 -21.45
CA ASP A 127 -5.65 -14.17 -20.09
C ASP A 127 -5.84 -13.03 -19.07
N PHE A 128 -5.91 -13.38 -17.78
CA PHE A 128 -5.91 -12.41 -16.69
C PHE A 128 -5.32 -12.98 -15.40
N ALA A 129 -4.86 -12.08 -14.53
CA ALA A 129 -4.38 -12.40 -13.19
C ALA A 129 -4.85 -11.33 -12.19
N SER A 130 -4.91 -11.68 -10.90
CA SER A 130 -5.16 -10.69 -9.85
C SER A 130 -3.89 -10.18 -9.23
N LEU A 131 -3.94 -8.92 -8.78
CA LEU A 131 -2.98 -8.32 -7.88
C LEU A 131 -3.72 -7.66 -6.70
N GLU A 132 -3.45 -8.15 -5.50
CA GLU A 132 -3.88 -7.55 -4.24
C GLU A 132 -2.76 -6.72 -3.63
N VAL A 133 -3.08 -5.63 -2.93
CA VAL A 133 -2.10 -4.75 -2.30
C VAL A 133 -2.34 -4.68 -0.80
N GLN A 134 -1.31 -4.99 -0.01
CA GLN A 134 -1.45 -4.95 1.43
C GLN A 134 -0.32 -4.15 2.08
N GLY A 135 -0.68 -2.94 2.53
CA GLY A 135 0.09 -2.15 3.48
C GLY A 135 -0.11 -2.63 4.92
N VAL A 136 0.64 -2.03 5.85
CA VAL A 136 0.60 -2.40 7.26
C VAL A 136 -0.37 -1.49 8.02
N TYR A 137 -1.26 -2.11 8.78
CA TYR A 137 -2.10 -1.41 9.75
C TYR A 137 -1.26 -0.88 10.90
N ILE A 138 -1.77 0.14 11.56
CA ILE A 138 -1.14 0.70 12.75
C ILE A 138 -2.01 0.47 13.98
N SER A 139 -1.37 0.35 15.12
CA SER A 139 -1.99 0.56 16.43
C SER A 139 -1.49 1.88 17.00
N GLY A 140 -2.19 2.42 18.00
CA GLY A 140 -1.85 3.68 18.64
C GLY A 140 -2.39 4.92 17.90
N ASN A 141 -2.05 6.10 18.40
CA ASN A 141 -2.51 7.38 17.85
C ASN A 141 -1.47 7.97 16.87
N LEU A 142 -1.78 7.89 15.58
CA LEU A 142 -0.99 8.54 14.51
C LEU A 142 -1.45 9.97 14.19
N ARG A 143 -2.68 10.33 14.57
CA ARG A 143 -3.27 11.63 14.28
C ARG A 143 -2.53 12.77 14.99
N ASN A 144 -2.25 12.62 16.28
CA ASN A 144 -1.57 13.63 17.09
C ASN A 144 -0.17 13.98 16.57
N PRO A 145 0.74 13.03 16.28
CA PRO A 145 2.03 13.37 15.68
C PRO A 145 1.88 14.01 14.30
N PHE A 146 0.93 13.55 13.49
CA PHE A 146 0.66 14.12 12.17
C PHE A 146 0.18 15.58 12.26
N ASP A 147 -0.80 15.88 13.11
CA ASP A 147 -1.34 17.23 13.27
C ASP A 147 -0.27 18.17 13.82
N SER A 148 0.52 17.71 14.79
CA SER A 148 1.67 18.47 15.32
C SER A 148 2.68 18.81 14.22
N TYR A 149 3.02 17.84 13.37
CA TYR A 149 3.93 18.06 12.24
C TYR A 149 3.33 19.01 11.19
N ILE A 150 2.06 18.85 10.80
CA ILE A 150 1.44 19.69 9.77
C ILE A 150 1.27 21.14 10.23
N ASN A 151 1.02 21.37 11.52
CA ASN A 151 0.93 22.73 12.07
C ASN A 151 2.27 23.47 12.02
N LYS A 152 3.39 22.76 12.17
CA LYS A 152 4.74 23.35 12.08
C LYS A 152 5.72 22.37 11.42
N PRO A 153 5.67 22.20 10.08
CA PRO A 153 6.52 21.24 9.39
C PRO A 153 8.00 21.59 9.56
N SER A 154 8.80 20.62 9.96
CA SER A 154 10.25 20.79 10.10
C SER A 154 10.97 19.46 9.87
N ASN A 155 12.12 19.50 9.20
CA ASN A 155 13.04 18.36 9.12
C ASN A 155 13.60 17.91 10.49
N LYS A 156 13.51 18.75 11.54
CA LYS A 156 13.90 18.45 12.93
C LYS A 156 12.72 18.04 13.80
N PHE A 157 11.59 17.66 13.20
CA PHE A 157 10.41 17.25 13.96
C PHE A 157 10.72 16.06 14.87
N THR A 158 10.40 16.24 16.14
CA THR A 158 10.50 15.20 17.17
C THR A 158 9.12 14.95 17.78
N TRP A 159 8.93 13.73 18.26
CA TRP A 159 7.71 13.30 18.91
C TRP A 159 8.06 12.47 20.14
N THR A 160 7.60 12.90 21.30
CA THR A 160 7.80 12.16 22.55
C THR A 160 6.96 10.88 22.52
N ALA A 161 7.64 9.74 22.46
CA ALA A 161 6.98 8.44 22.53
C ALA A 161 6.33 8.25 23.91
N GLY A 162 5.07 7.85 23.93
CA GLY A 162 4.32 7.45 25.12
C GLY A 162 3.53 6.16 24.92
N TYR A 163 2.66 5.84 25.89
CA TYR A 163 1.84 4.62 25.92
C TYR A 163 1.02 4.38 24.64
N ASN A 164 0.55 5.46 23.99
CA ASN A 164 -0.28 5.41 22.78
C ASN A 164 0.49 5.76 21.48
N SER A 165 1.81 5.57 21.47
CA SER A 165 2.63 5.84 20.28
C SER A 165 2.22 4.95 19.10
N PRO A 166 2.16 5.50 17.89
CA PRO A 166 1.78 4.71 16.73
C PRO A 166 2.89 3.71 16.39
N LYS A 167 2.50 2.47 16.10
CA LYS A 167 3.41 1.40 15.69
C LYS A 167 2.75 0.47 14.67
N PRO A 168 3.52 -0.13 13.75
CA PRO A 168 3.00 -1.17 12.86
C PRO A 168 2.36 -2.33 13.63
N ASP A 169 1.17 -2.75 13.22
CA ASP A 169 0.48 -3.95 13.70
C ASP A 169 0.56 -5.05 12.62
N TYR A 170 1.73 -5.69 12.55
CA TYR A 170 1.99 -6.77 11.58
C TYR A 170 1.07 -7.98 11.81
N LEU A 171 0.71 -8.26 13.06
CA LEU A 171 -0.11 -9.42 13.42
C LEU A 171 -1.54 -9.28 12.89
N SER A 172 -2.17 -8.12 13.12
CA SER A 172 -3.50 -7.86 12.55
C SER A 172 -3.44 -7.73 11.03
N SER A 173 -2.38 -7.12 10.49
CA SER A 173 -2.20 -6.98 9.03
C SER A 173 -2.09 -8.33 8.32
N SER A 174 -1.42 -9.31 8.94
CA SER A 174 -1.31 -10.66 8.40
C SER A 174 -2.56 -11.49 8.66
N ARG A 175 -2.85 -11.80 9.93
CA ARG A 175 -3.87 -12.79 10.32
C ARG A 175 -5.30 -12.38 10.04
N LYS A 176 -5.62 -11.08 10.14
CA LYS A 176 -7.00 -10.59 9.99
C LYS A 176 -7.30 -10.02 8.60
N ARG A 177 -6.28 -9.81 7.76
CA ARG A 177 -6.43 -9.15 6.46
C ARG A 177 -5.81 -9.96 5.34
N LEU A 178 -4.48 -10.06 5.30
CA LEU A 178 -3.76 -10.70 4.20
C LEU A 178 -4.15 -12.17 4.01
N ILE A 179 -3.98 -12.99 5.06
CA ILE A 179 -4.17 -14.44 4.97
C ILE A 179 -5.63 -14.78 4.60
N PRO A 180 -6.68 -14.20 5.23
CA PRO A 180 -8.05 -14.45 4.83
C PRO A 180 -8.34 -14.09 3.36
N GLN A 181 -7.80 -12.96 2.87
CA GLN A 181 -7.97 -12.56 1.47
C GLN A 181 -7.29 -13.55 0.51
N MET A 182 -6.07 -13.97 0.82
CA MET A 182 -5.34 -14.97 0.04
C MET A 182 -6.08 -16.32 0.01
N LEU A 183 -6.56 -16.82 1.14
CA LEU A 183 -7.27 -18.11 1.18
C LEU A 183 -8.61 -18.05 0.43
N TYR A 184 -9.41 -17.02 0.69
CA TYR A 184 -10.74 -16.91 0.09
C TYR A 184 -10.67 -16.68 -1.42
N LYS A 185 -9.93 -15.65 -1.87
CA LYS A 185 -9.81 -15.35 -3.30
C LYS A 185 -8.92 -16.38 -4.01
N GLY A 186 -7.88 -16.88 -3.33
CA GLY A 186 -6.99 -17.90 -3.90
C GLY A 186 -7.74 -19.18 -4.29
N GLY A 187 -8.72 -19.62 -3.50
CA GLY A 187 -9.57 -20.75 -3.87
C GLY A 187 -10.37 -20.53 -5.17
N ILE A 188 -10.85 -19.29 -5.39
CA ILE A 188 -11.56 -18.89 -6.62
C ILE A 188 -10.59 -18.89 -7.80
N PHE A 189 -9.45 -18.21 -7.67
CA PHE A 189 -8.44 -18.11 -8.73
C PHE A 189 -7.84 -19.47 -9.09
N GLN A 190 -7.64 -20.35 -8.10
CA GLN A 190 -7.20 -21.73 -8.33
C GLN A 190 -8.22 -22.52 -9.15
N THR A 191 -9.51 -22.39 -8.84
CA THR A 191 -10.59 -23.05 -9.60
C THR A 191 -10.64 -22.56 -11.04
N TRP A 192 -10.41 -21.26 -11.27
CA TRP A 192 -10.33 -20.67 -12.61
C TRP A 192 -9.02 -20.96 -13.34
N LYS A 193 -8.06 -21.62 -12.69
CA LYS A 193 -6.69 -21.84 -13.19
C LYS A 193 -6.01 -20.54 -13.58
N LYS A 194 -6.20 -19.49 -12.77
CA LYS A 194 -5.62 -18.16 -12.95
C LYS A 194 -4.65 -17.84 -11.83
N LYS A 195 -3.61 -17.07 -12.15
CA LYS A 195 -2.62 -16.65 -11.16
C LYS A 195 -3.19 -15.56 -10.25
N GLN A 196 -2.87 -15.64 -8.97
CA GLN A 196 -3.07 -14.58 -7.99
C GLN A 196 -1.72 -14.07 -7.52
N THR A 197 -1.57 -12.75 -7.42
CA THR A 197 -0.38 -12.09 -6.90
C THR A 197 -0.74 -11.14 -5.77
N VAL A 198 0.22 -10.88 -4.89
CA VAL A 198 0.07 -9.94 -3.78
C VAL A 198 1.32 -9.07 -3.68
N ALA A 199 1.14 -7.74 -3.63
CA ALA A 199 2.20 -6.79 -3.35
C ALA A 199 2.27 -6.46 -1.86
N LEU A 200 3.47 -6.67 -1.29
CA LEU A 200 3.79 -6.41 0.11
C LEU A 200 5.12 -5.65 0.20
N GLN A 201 5.29 -4.87 1.26
CA GLN A 201 6.61 -4.36 1.59
C GLN A 201 7.46 -5.49 2.20
N LYS A 202 8.74 -5.55 1.85
CA LYS A 202 9.67 -6.57 2.37
C LYS A 202 9.64 -6.70 3.90
N SER A 203 9.67 -5.59 4.62
CA SER A 203 9.62 -5.57 6.09
C SER A 203 8.37 -6.22 6.67
N PHE A 204 7.24 -6.21 5.94
CA PHE A 204 6.04 -6.94 6.34
C PHE A 204 6.11 -8.42 5.93
N PHE A 205 6.57 -8.71 4.73
CA PHE A 205 6.77 -10.08 4.25
C PHE A 205 7.66 -10.89 5.21
N ASP A 206 8.76 -10.30 5.68
CA ASP A 206 9.70 -10.91 6.61
C ASP A 206 9.09 -11.27 7.99
N THR A 207 7.88 -10.77 8.30
CA THR A 207 7.13 -11.12 9.52
C THR A 207 6.18 -12.31 9.35
N LEU A 208 5.94 -12.73 8.11
CA LEU A 208 5.05 -13.85 7.82
C LEU A 208 5.75 -15.18 8.15
N PRO A 209 4.99 -16.20 8.60
CA PRO A 209 5.56 -17.53 8.75
C PRO A 209 6.04 -18.04 7.39
N SER A 210 7.08 -18.88 7.39
CA SER A 210 7.50 -19.59 6.19
C SER A 210 6.31 -20.35 5.59
N LEU A 211 5.94 -20.00 4.37
CA LEU A 211 4.91 -20.71 3.64
C LEU A 211 5.54 -21.96 3.01
N PRO A 212 4.96 -23.16 3.21
CA PRO A 212 5.45 -24.36 2.55
C PRO A 212 5.27 -24.18 1.03
N THR A 213 6.35 -24.39 0.28
CA THR A 213 6.30 -24.52 -1.18
C THR A 213 5.73 -25.89 -1.49
N VAL A 214 4.57 -25.92 -2.14
CA VAL A 214 3.93 -27.15 -2.66
C VAL A 214 4.05 -27.23 -4.16
#